data_AF-A0A179BJ29-F1
#
_entry.id   AF-A0A179BJ29-F1
#
_cell.length_a   1.000
_cell.length_b   1.000
_cell.length_c   1.000
_cell.angle_alpha   90.00
_cell.angle_beta   90.00
_cell.angle_gamma   90.00
#
_symmetry.space_group_name_H-M   'P 1'
#
loop_
_entity.id
_entity.type
_entity.pdbx_description
1 polymer ?
#
loop_
_entity_poly.entity_id
_entity_poly.type
_entity_poly.pdbx_seq_one_letter_code
_entity_poly.pdbx_strand_id
1 'polypeptide(L)'
;MLREHLTQGFSIEERAAHLLYFVIKNHPFSDGNRRSGAFLFLLYLRQEGMRLTLDENGLTALTLLIAESDPKAKDLMVRLVMNLLAVGPGTKGDA
;
A
#
# COMPACT_ATOMS: atom_id res chain seq x y z
N MET A 1 -23.88 9.42 -0.58
CA MET A 1 -23.27 10.69 -0.12
C MET A 1 -23.00 10.68 1.40
N LEU A 2 -22.30 9.68 1.95
CA LEU A 2 -21.96 9.63 3.38
C LEU A 2 -20.58 8.99 3.59
N ARG A 3 -19.53 9.53 2.96
CA ARG A 3 -18.14 9.08 3.19
C ARG A 3 -17.08 10.20 3.12
N GLU A 4 -17.47 11.48 3.27
CA GLU A 4 -16.50 12.59 3.11
C GLU A 4 -16.14 13.33 4.41
N HIS A 5 -16.70 12.97 5.56
CA HIS A 5 -16.59 13.80 6.77
C HIS A 5 -15.58 13.33 7.85
N LEU A 6 -14.63 12.43 7.55
CA LEU A 6 -13.68 11.91 8.58
C LEU A 6 -12.18 12.00 8.27
N THR A 7 -11.72 12.73 7.26
CA THR A 7 -10.27 12.79 6.94
C THR A 7 -9.72 14.21 6.88
N GLN A 8 -9.51 14.83 8.04
CA GLN A 8 -8.39 15.74 8.26
C GLN A 8 -7.10 14.92 8.52
N GLY A 9 -6.82 13.95 7.64
CA GLY A 9 -5.78 12.94 7.85
C GLY A 9 -5.55 12.09 6.60
N PHE A 10 -4.33 11.56 6.49
CA PHE A 10 -3.79 10.59 5.51
C PHE A 10 -4.66 10.23 4.30
N SER A 11 -4.12 10.40 3.08
CA SER A 11 -4.79 9.97 1.84
C SER A 11 -5.09 8.45 1.83
N ILE A 12 -5.93 7.99 0.92
CA ILE A 12 -6.24 6.55 0.81
C ILE A 12 -4.96 5.76 0.49
N GLU A 13 -4.14 6.26 -0.45
CA GLU A 13 -2.84 5.69 -0.84
C GLU A 13 -1.87 5.68 0.33
N GLU A 14 -1.84 6.77 1.10
CA GLU A 14 -0.94 6.91 2.24
C GLU A 14 -1.31 5.92 3.34
N ARG A 15 -2.62 5.69 3.59
CA ARG A 15 -3.11 4.66 4.49
C ARG A 15 -2.74 3.25 4.00
N ALA A 16 -2.91 2.97 2.71
CA ALA A 16 -2.54 1.69 2.11
C ALA A 16 -1.03 1.40 2.24
N ALA A 17 -0.20 2.41 1.94
CA ALA A 17 1.25 2.31 2.02
C ALA A 17 1.73 2.05 3.46
N HIS A 18 1.17 2.77 4.44
CA HIS A 18 1.48 2.55 5.85
C HIS A 18 1.01 1.19 6.35
N LEU A 19 -0.18 0.72 5.94
CA LEU A 19 -0.67 -0.61 6.27
C LEU A 19 0.31 -1.69 5.83
N LEU A 20 0.73 -1.66 4.56
CA LEU A 20 1.69 -2.62 4.02
C LEU A 20 3.03 -2.55 4.75
N TYR A 21 3.57 -1.34 4.94
CA TYR A 21 4.86 -1.14 5.60
C TYR A 21 4.86 -1.66 7.04
N PHE A 22 3.88 -1.27 7.85
CA PHE A 22 3.87 -1.60 9.28
C PHE A 22 3.58 -3.06 9.55
N VAL A 23 2.69 -3.71 8.79
CA VAL A 23 2.46 -5.15 8.96
C VAL A 23 3.72 -5.94 8.66
N ILE A 24 4.49 -5.54 7.65
CA ILE A 24 5.75 -6.21 7.31
C ILE A 24 6.83 -5.94 8.37
N LYS A 25 7.02 -4.68 8.78
CA LYS A 25 8.13 -4.27 9.65
C LYS A 25 7.92 -4.49 11.14
N ASN A 26 6.69 -4.33 11.64
CA ASN A 26 6.42 -4.43 13.07
C ASN A 26 6.10 -5.86 13.51
N HIS A 27 6.05 -6.80 12.55
CA HIS A 27 5.83 -8.22 12.80
C HIS A 27 4.67 -8.53 13.77
N PRO A 28 3.44 -8.02 13.54
CA PRO A 28 2.32 -8.18 14.46
C PRO A 28 1.83 -9.64 14.60
N PHE A 29 2.21 -10.54 13.68
CA PHE A 29 1.89 -11.96 13.71
C PHE A 29 3.12 -12.79 14.09
N SER A 30 2.90 -13.95 14.71
CA SER A 30 3.97 -14.90 15.07
C SER A 30 4.74 -15.42 13.84
N ASP A 31 4.05 -15.60 12.71
CA ASP A 31 4.64 -15.87 11.40
C ASP A 31 3.75 -15.26 10.29
N GLY A 32 4.29 -15.19 9.07
CA GLY A 32 3.52 -14.86 7.89
C GLY A 32 3.32 -13.36 7.65
N ASN A 33 3.97 -12.49 8.42
CA ASN A 33 3.86 -11.02 8.32
C ASN A 33 3.94 -10.48 6.89
N ARG A 34 4.83 -11.03 6.06
CA ARG A 34 4.96 -10.65 4.63
C ARG A 34 3.72 -11.02 3.82
N ARG A 35 3.23 -12.27 3.97
CA ARG A 35 2.04 -12.80 3.28
C ARG A 35 0.77 -12.09 3.75
N SER A 36 0.59 -11.98 5.06
CA SER A 36 -0.54 -11.28 5.68
C SER A 36 -0.54 -9.79 5.33
N GLY A 37 0.63 -9.14 5.29
CA GLY A 37 0.77 -7.75 4.88
C GLY A 37 0.33 -7.52 3.43
N ALA A 38 0.82 -8.34 2.49
CA ALA A 38 0.40 -8.28 1.10
C ALA A 38 -1.10 -8.55 0.93
N PHE A 39 -1.65 -9.53 1.64
CA PHE A 39 -3.08 -9.84 1.61
C PHE A 39 -3.95 -8.70 2.16
N LEU A 40 -3.60 -8.16 3.33
CA LEU A 40 -4.30 -7.03 3.94
C LEU A 40 -4.24 -5.78 3.06
N PHE A 41 -3.10 -5.53 2.43
CA PHE A 41 -2.94 -4.46 1.46
C PHE A 41 -3.91 -4.61 0.28
N LEU A 42 -3.93 -5.77 -0.40
CA LEU A 42 -4.86 -6.03 -1.50
C LEU A 42 -6.32 -5.94 -1.07
N LEU A 43 -6.66 -6.44 0.12
CA LEU A 43 -8.01 -6.35 0.69
C LEU A 43 -8.41 -4.89 0.91
N TYR A 44 -7.51 -4.07 1.45
CA TYR A 44 -7.73 -2.64 1.65
C TYR A 44 -7.95 -1.92 0.31
N LEU A 45 -7.09 -2.16 -0.70
CA LEU A 45 -7.26 -1.56 -2.02
C LEU A 45 -8.63 -1.90 -2.62
N ARG A 46 -9.06 -3.16 -2.50
CA ARG A 46 -10.37 -3.62 -2.97
C ARG A 46 -11.53 -2.91 -2.26
N GLN A 47 -11.44 -2.70 -0.95
CA GLN A 47 -12.47 -2.01 -0.16
C GLN A 47 -12.61 -0.53 -0.53
N GLU A 48 -11.50 0.10 -0.92
CA GLU A 48 -11.43 1.50 -1.33
C GLU A 48 -11.63 1.67 -2.86
N GLY A 49 -11.86 0.58 -3.60
CA GLY A 49 -12.07 0.62 -5.06
C GLY A 49 -10.81 0.94 -5.88
N MET A 50 -9.62 0.82 -5.28
CA MET A 50 -8.35 1.07 -5.95
C MET A 50 -7.85 -0.18 -6.69
N ARG A 51 -7.11 0.07 -7.77
CA ARG A 51 -6.47 -0.98 -8.57
C ARG A 51 -4.95 -0.91 -8.42
N LEU A 52 -4.34 -2.01 -8.00
CA LEU A 52 -2.89 -2.17 -8.05
C LEU A 52 -2.48 -2.50 -9.49
N THR A 53 -1.47 -1.81 -10.02
CA THR A 53 -0.92 -2.07 -11.35
C THR A 53 0.12 -3.19 -11.39
N LEU A 54 0.69 -3.55 -10.23
CA LEU A 54 1.62 -4.67 -10.10
C LEU A 54 0.90 -6.00 -10.27
N ASP A 55 1.59 -6.92 -10.94
CA ASP A 55 1.26 -8.34 -10.94
C ASP A 55 1.74 -9.01 -9.63
N GLU A 56 1.51 -10.32 -9.52
CA GLU A 56 1.86 -11.12 -8.34
C GLU A 56 3.37 -11.08 -8.04
N ASN A 57 4.20 -11.10 -9.09
CA ASN A 57 5.65 -11.03 -8.97
C ASN A 57 6.10 -9.65 -8.46
N GLY A 58 5.53 -8.58 -9.02
CA GLY A 58 5.79 -7.20 -8.59
C GLY A 58 5.40 -6.96 -7.14
N LEU A 59 4.23 -7.46 -6.71
CA LEU A 59 3.81 -7.36 -5.32
C LEU A 59 4.72 -8.17 -4.38
N THR A 60 5.17 -9.35 -4.81
CA THR A 60 6.13 -10.17 -4.05
C THR A 60 7.45 -9.43 -3.89
N ALA A 61 7.99 -8.86 -4.97
CA ALA A 61 9.22 -8.08 -4.95
C ALA A 61 9.09 -6.85 -4.05
N LEU A 62 7.99 -6.11 -4.13
CA LEU A 62 7.71 -4.96 -3.27
C LEU A 62 7.66 -5.35 -1.78
N THR A 63 7.00 -6.47 -1.48
CA THR A 63 6.89 -7.01 -0.11
C THR A 63 8.26 -7.39 0.45
N LEU A 64 9.10 -8.04 -0.35
CA LEU A 64 10.47 -8.37 0.04
C LEU A 64 11.35 -7.12 0.19
N LEU A 65 11.24 -6.16 -0.73
CA LEU A 65 11.97 -4.89 -0.66
C LEU A 65 11.65 -4.16 0.65
N ILE A 66 10.38 -4.07 1.03
CA ILE A 66 9.97 -3.49 2.30
C ILE A 66 10.55 -4.31 3.46
N ALA A 67 10.45 -5.64 3.42
CA ALA A 67 10.97 -6.49 4.49
C ALA A 67 12.48 -6.28 4.74
N GLU A 68 13.27 -6.21 3.68
CA GLU A 68 14.74 -6.11 3.75
C GLU A 68 15.25 -4.66 3.87
N SER A 69 14.40 -3.64 3.67
CA SER A 69 14.80 -2.22 3.76
C SER A 69 15.34 -1.81 5.15
N ASP A 70 16.20 -0.79 5.23
CA ASP A 70 16.55 -0.17 6.52
C ASP A 70 15.29 0.53 7.10
N PRO A 71 14.93 0.34 8.39
CA PRO A 71 13.84 1.07 9.03
C PRO A 71 13.92 2.60 8.90
N LYS A 72 15.13 3.18 8.77
CA LYS A 72 15.35 4.61 8.49
C LYS A 72 14.84 5.04 7.11
N ALA A 73 14.69 4.10 6.18
CA ALA A 73 14.14 4.33 4.84
C ALA A 73 12.61 4.24 4.80
N LYS A 74 11.92 4.23 5.95
CA LYS A 74 10.44 4.19 6.04
C LYS A 74 9.77 5.12 5.04
N ASP A 75 10.08 6.41 5.08
CA ASP A 75 9.38 7.41 4.28
C ASP A 75 9.65 7.23 2.78
N LEU A 76 10.81 6.68 2.42
CA LEU A 76 11.11 6.31 1.03
C LEU A 76 10.24 5.13 0.59
N MET A 77 10.12 4.07 1.42
CA MET A 77 9.28 2.91 1.11
C MET A 77 7.80 3.27 1.00
N VAL A 78 7.30 4.08 1.93
CA VAL A 78 5.91 4.58 1.90
C VAL A 78 5.65 5.36 0.62
N ARG A 79 6.55 6.30 0.25
CA ARG A 79 6.43 7.07 -1.00
C ARG A 79 6.48 6.20 -2.25
N LEU A 80 7.33 5.18 -2.27
CA LEU A 80 7.38 4.21 -3.37
C LEU A 80 6.03 3.52 -3.55
N VAL A 81 5.44 3.00 -2.47
CA VAL A 81 4.12 2.34 -2.54
C VAL A 81 3.04 3.32 -3.01
N MET A 82 3.02 4.54 -2.48
CA MET A 82 2.07 5.57 -2.92
C MET A 82 2.20 5.88 -4.42
N ASN A 83 3.42 6.01 -4.93
CA ASN A 83 3.66 6.27 -6.35
C ASN A 83 3.15 5.12 -7.23
N LEU A 84 3.31 3.87 -6.77
CA LEU A 84 2.81 2.68 -7.48
C LEU A 84 1.27 2.60 -7.50
N LEU A 85 0.60 3.23 -6.53
CA LEU A 85 -0.87 3.34 -6.48
C LEU A 85 -1.39 4.52 -7.31
N ALA A 86 -0.67 5.65 -7.31
CA ALA A 86 -1.05 6.85 -8.07
C ALA A 86 -0.90 6.65 -9.58
N VAL A 87 0.04 5.80 -10.02
CA VAL A 87 0.24 5.43 -11.43
C VAL A 87 -0.70 4.27 -11.78
N GLY A 88 -2.01 4.55 -11.81
CA GLY A 88 -3.02 3.72 -12.46
C GLY A 88 -3.48 4.40 -13.77
N PRO A 89 -3.71 3.68 -14.88
CA PRO A 89 -4.17 4.32 -16.11
C PRO A 89 -5.62 4.81 -15.93
N GLY A 90 -5.80 6.14 -15.86
CA GLY A 90 -7.09 6.81 -16.04
C GLY A 90 -7.19 8.15 -15.29
N THR A 91 -7.38 9.23 -16.07
CA THR A 91 -7.87 10.59 -15.69
C THR A 91 -6.89 11.78 -15.76
N LYS A 92 -6.08 11.85 -16.82
CA LYS A 92 -6.03 13.11 -17.59
C LYS A 92 -6.88 12.93 -18.83
N GLY A 93 -7.71 13.94 -19.10
CA GLY A 93 -8.95 13.83 -19.87
C GLY A 93 -8.79 13.45 -21.33
N ASP A 94 -9.71 12.60 -21.76
CA ASP A 94 -10.21 12.57 -23.12
C ASP A 94 -11.69 12.97 -23.03
N ALA A 95 -11.96 14.24 -23.31
CA ALA A 95 -13.26 14.82 -23.60
C ALA A 95 -13.11 15.65 -24.87
#